data_AF-A0A327WS98-F1
#
_entry.id   AF-A0A327WS98-F1
#
_cell.length_a   1.000
_cell.length_b   1.000
_cell.length_c   1.000
_cell.angle_alpha   90.00
_cell.angle_beta   90.00
_cell.angle_gamma   90.00
#
_symmetry.space_group_name_H-M   'P 1'
#
loop_
_entity.id
_entity.type
_entity.pdbx_description
1 polymer ?
#
loop_
_entity_poly.entity_id
_entity_poly.type
_entity_poly.pdbx_seq_one_letter_code
_entity_poly.pdbx_strand_id
1 'polypeptide(L)' 'MSFQAYLDNIEKKTGKKPEDFKQLASQKGLLKPGTKAGEIVAWLKEDFDLGHGHAMSIYKLFKDDGLI' A
#
# COMPACT_ATOMS: atom_id res chain seq x y z
N MET A 1 -11.83 11.96 7.19
CA MET A 1 -10.39 12.16 6.87
C MET A 1 -10.22 12.04 5.37
N SER A 2 -9.39 12.89 4.76
CA SER A 2 -9.09 12.82 3.33
C SER A 2 -8.16 11.63 3.02
N PHE A 3 -8.10 11.23 1.75
CA PHE A 3 -7.14 10.22 1.28
C PHE A 3 -5.69 10.64 1.57
N GLN A 4 -5.38 11.93 1.39
CA GLN A 4 -4.06 12.49 1.73
C GLN A 4 -3.70 12.28 3.20
N ALA A 5 -4.64 12.48 4.13
CA ALA A 5 -4.37 12.27 5.55
C ALA A 5 -4.03 10.80 5.88
N TYR A 6 -4.55 9.83 5.12
CA TYR A 6 -4.14 8.43 5.25
C TYR A 6 -2.71 8.22 4.78
N LEU A 7 -2.32 8.78 3.64
CA LEU A 7 -0.96 8.69 3.11
C LEU A 7 0.05 9.35 4.06
N ASP A 8 -0.27 10.52 4.60
CA ASP A 8 0.59 11.23 5.55
C ASP A 8 0.78 10.42 6.84
N ASN A 9 -0.28 9.76 7.34
CA ASN A 9 -0.19 8.89 8.51
C ASN A 9 0.63 7.62 8.24
N ILE A 10 0.54 7.08 7.03
CA ILE A 10 1.37 5.94 6.60
C ILE A 10 2.83 6.36 6.55
N GLU A 11 3.16 7.50 5.95
CA GLU A 11 4.52 8.03 5.88
C GLU A 11 5.08 8.28 7.29
N LYS A 12 4.29 8.89 8.19
CA LYS A 12 4.69 9.09 9.59
C LYS A 12 4.97 7.78 10.34
N LYS A 13 4.24 6.71 10.05
CA LYS A 13 4.42 5.41 10.71
C LYS A 13 5.57 4.60 10.16
N THR A 14 5.75 4.64 8.85
CA THR A 14 6.62 3.70 8.12
C THR A 14 7.91 4.36 7.64
N GLY A 15 7.97 5.70 7.61
CA GLY A 15 9.02 6.46 6.96
C GLY A 15 9.04 6.28 5.44
N LYS A 16 7.98 5.71 4.84
CA LYS A 16 7.86 5.42 3.42
C LYS A 16 6.84 6.29 2.75
N LYS A 17 7.20 6.82 1.58
CA LYS A 17 6.30 7.55 0.70
C LYS A 17 5.44 6.59 -0.11
N PRO A 18 4.29 7.06 -0.64
CA PRO A 18 3.45 6.27 -1.54
C PRO A 18 4.21 5.63 -2.72
N GLU A 19 5.21 6.32 -3.26
CA GLU A 19 6.06 5.84 -4.36
C GLU A 19 6.98 4.70 -3.94
N ASP A 20 7.50 4.71 -2.70
CA ASP A 20 8.34 3.62 -2.16
C ASP A 20 7.54 2.32 -2.11
N PHE A 21 6.26 2.38 -1.72
CA PHE A 21 5.39 1.21 -1.70
C PHE A 21 5.20 0.59 -3.07
N LYS A 22 5.18 1.39 -4.16
CA LYS A 22 5.11 0.86 -5.53
C LYS A 22 6.37 0.07 -5.86
N GLN A 23 7.54 0.62 -5.53
CA GLN A 23 8.82 -0.05 -5.78
C GLN A 23 8.92 -1.35 -4.96
N LEU A 24 8.55 -1.31 -3.68
CA LEU A 24 8.57 -2.48 -2.81
C LEU A 24 7.56 -3.55 -3.26
N ALA A 25 6.34 -3.15 -3.65
CA ALA A 25 5.34 -4.05 -4.19
C ALA A 25 5.79 -4.69 -5.51
N SER A 26 6.48 -3.92 -6.37
CA SER A 26 7.08 -4.43 -7.61
C SER A 26 8.16 -5.48 -7.31
N GLN A 27 9.07 -5.19 -6.39
CA GLN A 27 10.12 -6.12 -5.96
C GLN A 27 9.56 -7.42 -5.35
N LYS A 28 8.41 -7.33 -4.69
CA LYS A 28 7.69 -8.49 -4.14
C LYS A 28 6.80 -9.22 -5.16
N GLY A 29 6.68 -8.74 -6.39
CA GLY A 29 5.81 -9.33 -7.41
C GLY A 29 4.31 -9.17 -7.10
N LEU A 30 3.95 -8.12 -6.35
CA LEU A 30 2.58 -7.80 -5.97
C LEU A 30 1.91 -6.82 -6.94
N LEU A 31 2.66 -6.17 -7.83
CA LEU A 31 2.10 -5.33 -8.90
C LEU A 31 1.84 -6.16 -10.17
N LYS A 32 0.78 -6.97 -10.14
CA LYS A 32 0.35 -7.80 -11.25
C LYS A 32 -1.17 -7.79 -11.37
N PRO A 33 -1.72 -7.93 -12.58
CA PRO A 33 -3.16 -8.06 -12.79
C PRO A 33 -3.73 -9.19 -11.94
N GLY A 34 -4.74 -8.86 -11.13
CA GLY A 34 -5.43 -9.83 -10.28
C GLY A 34 -4.81 -10.05 -8.90
N THR A 35 -3.79 -9.27 -8.50
CA THR A 35 -3.38 -9.19 -7.10
C THR A 35 -4.57 -8.81 -6.23
N LYS A 36 -4.84 -9.62 -5.21
CA LYS A 36 -5.98 -9.39 -4.31
C LYS A 36 -5.60 -8.37 -3.24
N ALA A 37 -6.59 -7.59 -2.81
CA ALA A 37 -6.42 -6.68 -1.67
C ALA A 37 -5.88 -7.40 -0.42
N GLY A 38 -6.29 -8.65 -0.19
CA GLY A 38 -5.79 -9.45 0.93
C GLY A 38 -4.28 -9.68 0.92
N GLU A 39 -3.65 -9.83 -0.26
CA GLU A 39 -2.21 -10.02 -0.39
C GLU A 39 -1.46 -8.73 -0.01
N ILE A 40 -1.94 -7.58 -0.49
CA ILE A 40 -1.38 -6.26 -0.12
C ILE A 40 -1.57 -5.98 1.37
N VAL A 41 -2.74 -6.29 1.92
CA VAL A 41 -3.04 -6.10 3.35
C VAL A 41 -2.16 -6.98 4.23
N ALA A 42 -1.98 -8.26 3.88
CA ALA A 42 -1.12 -9.16 4.63
C ALA A 42 0.33 -8.65 4.62
N TRP A 43 0.86 -8.32 3.45
CA TRP A 43 2.20 -7.78 3.32
C TRP A 43 2.42 -6.50 4.14
N LEU A 44 1.53 -5.51 4.00
CA LEU A 44 1.68 -4.23 4.68
C LEU A 44 1.51 -4.36 6.20
N LYS A 45 0.77 -5.35 6.68
CA LYS A 45 0.68 -5.67 8.09
C LYS A 45 1.96 -6.33 8.60
N GLU A 46 2.50 -7.29 7.87
CA GLU A 46 3.71 -8.04 8.27
C GLU A 46 4.97 -7.16 8.27
N ASP A 47 5.17 -6.35 7.23
CA ASP A 47 6.41 -5.58 7.06
C ASP A 47 6.35 -4.21 7.77
N PHE A 48 5.16 -3.62 7.93
CA PHE A 48 5.00 -2.21 8.33
C PHE A 48 3.98 -1.98 9.45
N ASP A 49 3.40 -3.05 10.02
CA ASP A 49 2.34 -2.98 11.05
C ASP A 49 1.16 -2.06 10.65
N LEU A 50 0.88 -2.00 9.34
CA LEU A 50 -0.23 -1.19 8.84
C LEU A 50 -1.56 -1.91 9.05
N GLY A 51 -2.42 -1.28 9.84
CA GLY A 51 -3.82 -1.71 9.98
C GLY A 51 -4.60 -1.66 8.67
N HIS A 52 -5.71 -2.40 8.63
CA HIS A 52 -6.50 -2.65 7.42
C HIS A 52 -6.86 -1.40 6.60
N GLY A 53 -7.26 -0.29 7.25
CA GLY A 53 -7.61 0.95 6.54
C GLY A 53 -6.44 1.64 5.84
N HIS A 54 -5.25 1.61 6.45
CA HIS A 54 -4.03 2.13 5.84
C HIS A 54 -3.61 1.26 4.66
N ALA A 55 -3.62 -0.06 4.84
CA ALA A 55 -3.28 -0.99 3.78
C ALA A 55 -4.24 -0.90 2.57
N MET A 56 -5.55 -0.74 2.81
CA MET A 56 -6.53 -0.50 1.75
C MET A 56 -6.31 0.82 1.01
N SER A 57 -5.74 1.84 1.66
CA SER A 57 -5.38 3.10 1.00
C SER A 57 -4.24 2.91 0.00
N ILE A 58 -3.23 2.10 0.34
CA ILE A 58 -2.15 1.72 -0.57
C ILE A 58 -2.64 0.81 -1.70
N TYR A 59 -3.51 -0.15 -1.40
CA TYR A 59 -4.14 -0.97 -2.44
C TYR A 59 -4.93 -0.11 -3.45
N LYS A 60 -5.72 0.85 -2.95
CA LYS A 60 -6.45 1.79 -3.81
C LYS A 60 -5.49 2.62 -4.65
N LEU A 61 -4.38 3.09 -4.09
CA LEU A 61 -3.34 3.80 -4.85
C LEU A 61 -2.83 2.95 -6.02
N PHE A 62 -2.48 1.69 -5.79
CA PHE A 62 -2.00 0.80 -6.87
C PHE A 62 -3.04 0.58 -7.95
N LYS A 63 -4.31 0.47 -7.57
CA LYS A 63 -5.43 0.32 -8.52
C LYS A 63 -5.67 1.60 -9.32
N ASP A 64 -5.67 2.76 -8.67
CA ASP A 64 -5.86 4.06 -9.32
C ASP A 64 -4.73 4.35 -10.32
N ASP A 65 -3.51 3.88 -10.03
CA ASP A 65 -2.34 3.96 -10.93
C ASP A 65 -2.29 2.86 -12.00
N GLY A 66 -3.27 1.93 -12.04
CA GLY A 66 -3.34 0.85 -13.02
C GLY A 66 -2.24 -0.21 -12.88
N LEU A 67 -1.69 -0.40 -11.68
CA LEU A 67 -0.58 -1.32 -11.41
C LEU A 67 -1.04 -2.75 -11.07
N ILE A 68 -2.33 -2.95 -10.72
CA ILE A 68 -2.94 -4.23 -10.31
C ILE A 68 -4.37 -4.39 -10.87
#